data_AF-A0A1F6DSB7-F1
#
_entry.id   AF-A0A1F6DSB7-F1
#
_cell.length_a   1.000
_cell.length_b   1.000
_cell.length_c   1.000
_cell.angle_alpha   90.00
_cell.angle_beta   90.00
_cell.angle_gamma   90.00
#
_symmetry.space_group_name_H-M   'P 1'
#
loop_
_entity.id
_entity.type
_entity.pdbx_description
1 polymer ?
#
loop_
_entity_poly.entity_id
_entity_poly.type
_entity_poly.pdbx_seq_one_letter_code
_entity_poly.pdbx_strand_id
1 'polypeptide(L)' 'MMGWFGGGIMMIVFWALFIALIVWIVREVSGRHSHSSSQALAILKERYARGEISKEEFESKKKDLL' A
#
# COMPACT_ATOMS: atom_id res chain seq x y z
N MET A 1 -13.56 45.75 -1.64
CA MET A 1 -13.98 44.46 -2.24
C MET A 1 -12.83 43.46 -2.11
N MET A 2 -12.59 42.88 -0.93
CA MET A 2 -11.49 41.91 -0.70
C MET A 2 -11.87 40.84 0.35
N GLY A 3 -13.17 40.58 0.58
CA GLY A 3 -13.64 39.63 1.60
C GLY A 3 -13.89 38.21 1.08
N TRP A 4 -14.17 38.05 -0.21
CA TRP A 4 -14.51 36.74 -0.80
C TRP A 4 -13.27 35.90 -1.09
N PHE A 5 -12.20 36.52 -1.58
CA PHE A 5 -10.96 35.80 -1.93
C PHE A 5 -10.21 35.27 -0.72
N GLY A 6 -10.23 35.94 0.43
CA GLY A 6 -9.49 35.52 1.63
C GLY A 6 -10.09 34.28 2.32
N GLY A 7 -11.42 34.21 2.43
CA GLY A 7 -12.08 33.09 3.13
C GLY A 7 -12.15 31.80 2.31
N GLY A 8 -12.47 31.90 1.02
CA GLY A 8 -12.60 30.72 0.14
C GLY A 8 -11.27 30.04 -0.15
N ILE A 9 -10.20 30.82 -0.38
CA ILE A 9 -8.87 30.27 -0.65
C ILE A 9 -8.31 29.58 0.59
N MET A 10 -8.46 30.19 1.77
CA MET A 10 -8.00 29.57 3.02
C MET A 10 -8.70 28.23 3.29
N MET A 11 -9.98 28.09 2.93
CA MET A 11 -10.70 26.82 3.04
C MET A 11 -10.12 25.76 2.10
N ILE A 12 -9.82 26.11 0.85
CA ILE A 12 -9.22 25.19 -0.13
C ILE A 12 -7.82 24.75 0.30
N VAL A 13 -6.99 25.70 0.77
CA VAL A 13 -5.65 25.40 1.27
C VAL A 13 -5.69 24.48 2.49
N PHE A 14 -6.64 24.69 3.40
CA PHE A 14 -6.85 23.82 4.56
C PHE A 14 -7.18 22.38 4.13
N TRP A 15 -8.13 22.21 3.21
CA TRP A 15 -8.48 20.89 2.67
C TRP A 15 -7.34 20.24 1.90
N ALA A 16 -6.58 21.00 1.11
CA ALA A 16 -5.42 20.50 0.40
C ALA A 16 -4.34 19.99 1.36
N LEU A 17 -4.07 20.72 2.45
CA LEU A 17 -3.16 20.28 3.52
C LEU A 17 -3.66 19.03 4.24
N PHE A 18 -4.97 18.98 4.54
CA PHE A 18 -5.57 17.82 5.20
C PHE A 18 -5.47 16.56 4.33
N ILE A 19 -5.77 16.65 3.03
CA ILE A 19 -5.63 15.54 2.09
C ILE A 19 -4.16 15.14 1.95
N ALA A 20 -3.24 16.11 1.84
CA ALA A 20 -1.81 15.83 1.77
C ALA A 20 -1.31 15.07 3.01
N LEU A 21 -1.79 15.44 4.20
CA LEU A 21 -1.48 14.75 5.45
C LEU A 21 -2.00 13.31 5.46
N ILE A 22 -3.26 13.10 5.05
CA ILE A 22 -3.84 11.75 4.93
C ILE A 22 -3.04 10.91 3.93
N VAL A 23 -2.73 11.45 2.76
CA VAL A 23 -1.96 10.75 1.72
C VAL A 23 -0.56 10.43 2.22
N TRP A 24 0.09 11.31 2.98
CA TRP A 24 1.39 11.07 3.58
C TRP A 24 1.35 9.94 4.62
N ILE A 25 0.38 9.96 5.54
CA ILE A 25 0.17 8.89 6.52
C ILE A 25 -0.13 7.57 5.82
N VAL A 26 -1.03 7.57 4.84
CA VAL A 26 -1.37 6.37 4.07
C VAL A 26 -0.14 5.88 3.32
N ARG A 27 0.68 6.73 2.70
CA ARG A 27 1.93 6.34 2.03
C ARG A 27 2.97 5.75 2.99
N GLU A 28 3.11 6.30 4.19
CA GLU A 28 4.04 5.76 5.20
C GLU A 28 3.57 4.39 5.70
N VAL A 29 2.26 4.24 5.93
CA VAL A 29 1.64 2.98 6.36
C VAL A 29 1.60 1.95 5.23
N SER A 30 1.30 2.37 4.00
CA SER A 30 1.24 1.53 2.79
C SER A 30 2.60 1.31 2.13
N GLY A 31 3.64 2.05 2.52
CA GLY A 31 5.03 1.73 2.21
C GLY A 31 5.47 0.39 2.81
N ARG A 32 4.70 -0.15 3.76
CA ARG A 32 4.81 -1.53 4.26
C ARG A 32 3.97 -2.54 3.47
N HIS A 33 3.19 -2.12 2.48
CA HIS A 33 2.31 -2.97 1.68
C HIS A 33 2.87 -3.32 0.29
N SER A 34 4.05 -2.78 -0.08
CA SER A 34 4.90 -3.40 -1.11
C SER A 34 5.50 -4.73 -0.64
N HIS A 35 5.44 -5.01 0.66
CA HIS A 35 5.78 -6.30 1.25
C HIS A 35 4.69 -7.36 1.06
N SER A 36 3.49 -7.04 0.55
CA SER A 36 2.41 -8.04 0.43
C SER A 36 2.76 -9.15 -0.58
N SER A 37 3.36 -8.82 -1.72
CA SER A 37 3.86 -9.82 -2.68
C SER A 37 5.05 -10.59 -2.11
N SER A 38 5.97 -9.89 -1.43
CA SER A 38 7.12 -10.52 -0.75
C SER A 38 6.69 -11.45 0.38
N GLN A 39 5.65 -11.09 1.13
CA GLN A 39 5.11 -11.85 2.25
C GLN A 39 4.31 -13.05 1.75
N ALA A 40 3.53 -12.91 0.68
CA ALA A 40 2.87 -14.04 0.02
C ALA A 40 3.89 -15.06 -0.49
N LEU A 41 4.96 -14.61 -1.14
CA LEU A 41 6.06 -15.48 -1.59
C LEU A 41 6.83 -16.10 -0.41
N ALA A 42 7.03 -15.36 0.68
CA ALA A 42 7.69 -15.88 1.89
C ALA A 42 6.85 -16.99 2.56
N ILE A 43 5.52 -16.79 2.68
CA ILE A 43 4.59 -17.81 3.20
C ILE A 43 4.59 -19.03 2.28
N LEU A 44 4.60 -18.84 0.96
CA LEU A 44 4.66 -19.93 -0.01
C LEU A 44 5.94 -20.77 0.16
N LYS A 45 7.09 -20.10 0.32
CA LYS A 45 8.40 -20.74 0.51
C LYS A 45 8.48 -21.51 1.83
N GLU A 46 7.90 -20.96 2.89
CA GLU A 46 7.88 -21.61 4.20
C GLU A 46 7.09 -22.93 4.16
N ARG A 47 5.92 -22.95 3.50
CA ARG A 47 5.12 -24.17 3.34
C ARG A 47 5.81 -25.23 2.49
N TYR A 48 6.52 -24.81 1.44
CA TYR A 48 7.35 -25.72 0.64
C TYR A 48 8.48 -26.33 1.47
N ALA A 49 9.14 -25.53 2.31
CA ALA A 49 10.20 -26.02 3.20
C ALA A 49 9.68 -26.97 4.29
N ARG A 50 8.43 -26.77 4.75
CA ARG A 50 7.71 -27.70 5.64
C ARG A 50 7.22 -28.97 4.94
N GLY A 51 7.28 -29.02 3.60
CA GLY A 51 6.76 -30.15 2.80
C GLY A 51 5.23 -30.21 2.74
N GLU A 52 4.53 -29.13 3.10
CA GLU A 52 3.07 -29.04 3.08
C GLU A 52 2.52 -28.86 1.65
N ILE A 53 3.35 -28.38 0.72
CA ILE A 53 3.00 -28.19 -0.69
C ILE A 53 4.06 -28.83 -1.60
N SER A 54 3.64 -29.31 -2.76
CA SER A 54 4.56 -29.91 -3.73
C SER A 54 5.35 -28.84 -4.49
N LYS A 55 6.43 -29.24 -5.15
CA LYS A 55 7.23 -28.34 -6.00
C LYS A 55 6.41 -27.77 -7.16
N GLU A 56 5.50 -28.58 -7.72
CA GLU A 56 4.60 -28.19 -8.80
C GLU A 56 3.61 -27.12 -8.32
N GLU A 57 3.03 -27.29 -7.13
CA GLU A 57 2.11 -26.30 -6.53
C GLU A 57 2.82 -24.98 -6.20
N PHE A 58 4.05 -25.06 -5.69
CA PHE A 58 4.88 -23.89 -5.42
C PHE A 58 5.18 -23.10 -6.69
N GLU A 59 5.63 -23.76 -7.76
CA GLU A 59 5.96 -23.10 -9.04
C GLU A 59 4.73 -22.49 -9.72
N SER A 60 3.57 -23.14 -9.64
CA SER A 60 2.30 -22.61 -10.17
C SER A 60 1.91 -21.31 -9.46
N LYS A 61 1.83 -21.34 -8.12
CA LYS A 61 1.45 -20.16 -7.32
C LYS A 61 2.48 -19.04 -7.35
N LYS A 62 3.77 -19.37 -7.50
CA LYS A 62 4.84 -18.38 -7.66
C LYS A 62 4.69 -17.58 -8.95
N LYS A 63 4.27 -18.22 -10.05
CA LYS A 63 4.01 -17.55 -11.33
C LYS A 63 2.79 -16.64 -11.28
N ASP A 64 1.77 -16.99 -10.49
CA ASP A 64 0.57 -16.16 -10.31
C ASP A 64 0.82 -14.91 -9.45
N LEU A 65 1.87 -14.92 -8.61
CA LEU A 65 2.22 -13.85 -7.67
C LEU A 65 3.32 -12.89 -8.19
N LEU A 66 3.92 -13.19 -9.34
CA LEU A 66 4.96 -12.40 -10.03
C LEU A 66 4.36 -11.58 -11.16
#